data_AF-A0A366W2K2-F1
#
_entry.id   AF-A0A366W2K2-F1
#
_cell.length_a   1.000
_cell.length_b   1.000
_cell.length_c   1.000
_cell.angle_alpha   90.00
_cell.angle_beta   90.00
_cell.angle_gamma   90.00
#
_symmetry.space_group_name_H-M   'P 1'
#
loop_
_entity.id
_entity.type
_entity.pdbx_description
1 polymer ?
#
loop_
_entity_poly.entity_id
_entity_poly.type
_entity_poly.pdbx_seq_one_letter_code
_entity_poly.pdbx_strand_id
1 'polypeptide(L)' 'MNATHRPARTSRTTNAGTRLKRLGWARGILADIEIHSDARIRRACKTILTHSHDHAERQLSIDLWRMVNCGKPLEVKAQK' A
#
# COMPACT_ATOMS: atom_id res chain seq x y z
N MET A 1 46.83 -9.84 9.34
CA MET A 1 45.59 -10.59 9.11
C MET A 1 44.50 -9.90 9.93
N ASN A 2 43.62 -9.10 9.32
CA ASN A 2 42.58 -8.38 10.04
C ASN A 2 41.22 -8.78 9.47
N ALA A 3 40.53 -9.69 10.17
CA ALA A 3 39.23 -10.20 9.76
C ALA A 3 38.16 -9.18 10.16
N THR A 4 37.67 -8.41 9.19
CA THR A 4 36.58 -7.46 9.36
C THR A 4 35.30 -8.23 9.68
N HIS A 5 34.97 -8.35 10.97
CA HIS A 5 33.66 -8.81 11.45
C HIS A 5 32.59 -7.81 11.01
N ARG A 6 32.05 -8.01 9.80
CA ARG A 6 30.86 -7.30 9.34
C ARG A 6 29.65 -8.05 9.89
N PRO A 7 28.88 -7.51 10.87
CA PRO A 7 27.68 -8.18 11.30
C PRO A 7 26.72 -8.23 10.10
N ALA A 8 26.39 -9.44 9.67
CA ALA A 8 25.34 -9.66 8.69
C ALA A 8 24.05 -9.08 9.26
N ARG A 9 23.63 -7.93 8.73
CA ARG A 9 22.39 -7.28 9.08
C ARG A 9 21.24 -8.19 8.66
N THR A 10 20.89 -9.13 9.51
CA THR A 10 19.68 -9.95 9.40
C THR A 10 18.49 -9.05 9.73
N SER A 11 18.16 -8.14 8.81
CA SER A 11 16.83 -7.55 8.77
C SER A 11 15.86 -8.67 8.40
N ARG A 12 15.45 -9.44 9.40
CA ARG A 12 14.25 -10.27 9.34
C ARG A 12 13.09 -9.29 9.29
N THR A 13 12.93 -8.64 8.13
CA THR A 13 11.80 -7.79 7.82
C THR A 13 10.63 -8.75 7.77
N THR A 14 9.96 -8.93 8.90
CA THR A 14 8.77 -9.77 8.96
C THR A 14 7.81 -9.23 7.91
N ASN A 15 7.11 -10.11 7.20
CA ASN A 15 6.13 -9.69 6.18
C ASN A 15 5.14 -8.65 6.74
N ALA A 16 4.89 -8.70 8.06
CA ALA A 16 4.14 -7.70 8.82
C ALA A 16 4.76 -6.29 8.79
N GLY A 17 6.08 -6.16 8.97
CA GLY A 17 6.78 -4.86 8.90
C GLY A 17 6.75 -4.25 7.50
N THR A 18 6.85 -5.09 6.45
CA THR A 18 6.69 -4.64 5.05
C THR A 18 5.24 -4.21 4.78
N ARG A 19 4.26 -4.95 5.30
CA ARG A 19 2.83 -4.62 5.19
C ARG A 19 2.51 -3.27 5.84
N LEU A 20 2.98 -3.04 7.06
CA LEU A 20 2.73 -1.79 7.79
C LEU A 20 3.33 -0.58 7.06
N LYS A 21 4.55 -0.72 6.52
CA LYS A 21 5.19 0.34 5.72
C LYS A 21 4.39 0.65 4.44
N ARG A 22 3.89 -0.38 3.76
CA ARG A 22 3.05 -0.22 2.56
C ARG A 22 1.73 0.48 2.88
N LEU A 23 1.08 0.11 3.98
CA LEU A 23 -0.14 0.78 4.45
C LEU A 23 0.12 2.24 4.86
N GLY A 24 1.21 2.51 5.59
CA GLY A 24 1.60 3.87 5.95
C GLY A 24 1.84 4.77 4.74
N TRP A 25 2.56 4.25 3.73
CA TRP A 25 2.73 4.95 2.45
C TRP A 25 1.37 5.24 1.78
N ALA A 26 0.50 4.24 1.68
CA ALA A 26 -0.80 4.40 1.01
C ALA A 26 -1.70 5.40 1.75
N ARG A 27 -1.75 5.35 3.08
CA ARG A 27 -2.49 6.31 3.92
C ARG A 27 -1.98 7.73 3.72
N GLY A 28 -0.66 7.93 3.63
CA GLY A 28 -0.09 9.26 3.33
C GLY A 28 -0.56 9.80 1.98
N ILE A 29 -0.59 8.95 0.94
CA ILE A 29 -1.13 9.36 -0.38
C ILE A 29 -2.61 9.74 -0.29
N LEU A 30 -3.41 9.01 0.48
CA LEU A 30 -4.85 9.29 0.60
C LEU A 30 -5.14 10.50 1.51
N ALA A 31 -4.24 10.85 2.43
CA ALA A 31 -4.34 12.07 3.22
C ALA A 31 -4.10 13.32 2.36
N ASP A 32 -3.13 13.26 1.45
CA ASP A 32 -2.76 14.37 0.56
C ASP A 32 -3.18 14.10 -0.89
N ILE A 33 -4.43 13.69 -1.09
CA ILE A 33 -4.90 13.16 -2.38
C ILE A 33 -4.81 14.20 -3.52
N GLU A 34 -5.04 15.48 -3.20
CA GLU A 34 -5.11 16.58 -4.18
C GLU A 34 -3.76 16.90 -4.84
N ILE A 35 -2.64 16.55 -4.19
CA ILE A 35 -1.28 16.81 -4.70
C ILE A 35 -0.68 15.60 -5.43
N HIS A 36 -1.45 14.51 -5.57
CA HIS A 36 -0.98 13.26 -6.15
C HIS A 36 -1.68 12.94 -7.45
N SER A 37 -0.93 12.36 -8.39
CA SER A 37 -1.50 11.91 -9.66
C SER A 37 -2.46 10.73 -9.46
N ASP A 38 -3.47 10.62 -10.31
CA ASP A 38 -4.43 9.50 -10.28
C ASP A 38 -3.74 8.12 -10.29
N ALA A 39 -2.59 8.01 -10.94
CA ALA A 39 -1.80 6.77 -10.95
C ALA A 39 -1.29 6.41 -9.53
N ARG A 40 -0.83 7.39 -8.75
CA ARG A 40 -0.42 7.18 -7.35
C ARG A 40 -1.63 6.87 -6.47
N ILE A 41 -2.74 7.59 -6.65
CA ILE A 41 -3.98 7.37 -5.91
C ILE A 41 -4.49 5.94 -6.14
N ARG A 42 -4.58 5.49 -7.39
CA ARG A 42 -4.92 4.10 -7.74
C ARG A 42 -4.01 3.11 -7.02
N ARG A 43 -2.69 3.32 -7.07
CA ARG A 43 -1.74 2.42 -6.41
C ARG A 43 -1.92 2.39 -4.88
N ALA A 44 -2.24 3.52 -4.26
CA ALA A 44 -2.55 3.61 -2.84
C ALA A 44 -3.84 2.84 -2.49
N CYS A 45 -4.93 3.07 -3.22
CA CYS A 45 -6.19 2.32 -3.05
C CYS A 45 -5.97 0.80 -3.17
N LYS A 46 -5.26 0.34 -4.19
CA LYS A 46 -4.90 -1.09 -4.34
C LYS A 46 -4.13 -1.62 -3.13
N THR A 47 -3.22 -0.82 -2.59
CA THR A 47 -2.40 -1.20 -1.43
C THR A 47 -3.27 -1.36 -0.18
N ILE A 48 -4.18 -0.41 0.09
CA ILE A 48 -5.14 -0.51 1.20
C ILE A 48 -6.04 -1.73 1.03
N LEU A 49 -6.58 -1.96 -0.17
CA LEU A 49 -7.49 -3.08 -0.42
C LEU A 49 -6.84 -4.46 -0.32
N THR A 50 -5.53 -4.53 -0.57
CA THR A 50 -4.75 -5.78 -0.45
C THR A 50 -4.30 -6.06 0.99
N HIS A 51 -4.11 -5.02 1.80
CA HIS A 51 -3.36 -5.15 3.05
C HIS A 51 -4.09 -4.66 4.31
N SER A 52 -5.09 -3.79 4.17
CA SER A 52 -5.87 -3.29 5.29
C SER A 52 -7.01 -4.25 5.62
N HIS A 53 -7.23 -4.47 6.91
CA HIS A 53 -8.38 -5.22 7.42
C HIS A 53 -9.50 -4.28 7.91
N ASP A 54 -9.25 -2.97 7.93
CA ASP A 54 -10.24 -1.97 8.33
C ASP A 54 -11.31 -1.81 7.24
N HIS A 55 -12.58 -1.94 7.63
CA HIS A 55 -13.68 -1.90 6.68
C HIS A 55 -13.88 -0.49 6.08
N ALA A 56 -13.73 0.56 6.89
CA ALA A 56 -13.92 1.94 6.46
C ALA A 56 -12.83 2.37 5.46
N GLU A 57 -11.57 2.04 5.74
CA GLU A 57 -10.44 2.31 4.83
C GLU A 57 -10.61 1.60 3.49
N ARG A 58 -11.12 0.37 3.51
CA ARG A 58 -11.40 -0.39 2.29
C ARG A 58 -12.55 0.22 1.51
N GLN A 59 -13.64 0.59 2.16
CA GLN A 59 -14.79 1.22 1.50
C GLN A 59 -14.39 2.54 0.84
N LEU A 60 -13.70 3.41 1.58
CA LEU A 60 -13.16 4.67 1.05
C LEU A 60 -12.26 4.43 -0.17
N SER A 61 -11.38 3.43 -0.10
CA SER A 61 -10.48 3.09 -1.21
C SER A 61 -11.22 2.59 -2.45
N ILE A 62 -12.35 1.90 -2.31
CA ILE A 62 -13.21 1.46 -3.42
C ILE A 62 -13.87 2.66 -4.07
N ASP A 63 -14.44 3.57 -3.28
CA ASP A 63 -15.15 4.73 -3.80
C ASP A 63 -14.19 5.68 -4.52
N LEU A 64 -13.02 5.94 -3.92
CA LEU A 64 -11.93 6.68 -4.58
C LEU A 64 -11.46 6.01 -5.86
N TRP A 65 -11.29 4.68 -5.85
CA TRP A 65 -10.90 3.93 -7.06
C TRP A 65 -11.90 4.11 -8.19
N ARG A 66 -13.20 4.09 -7.89
CA ARG A 66 -14.26 4.33 -8.87
C ARG A 66 -14.19 5.74 -9.43
N MET A 67 -14.00 6.75 -8.57
CA MET A 67 -13.87 8.15 -9.00
C MET A 67 -12.69 8.34 -9.97
N VAL A 68 -11.50 7.87 -9.60
CA VAL A 68 -10.28 8.04 -10.42
C VAL A 68 -10.21 7.11 -11.65
N ASN A 69 -11.19 6.23 -11.84
CA ASN A 69 -11.31 5.37 -13.03
C ASN A 69 -12.62 5.60 -13.79
N CYS A 70 -13.26 6.76 -13.62
CA CYS A 70 -14.49 7.12 -14.32
C CYS A 70 -15.61 6.07 -14.13
N GLY A 71 -15.77 5.54 -12.92
CA GLY A 71 -16.78 4.54 -12.58
C GLY A 71 -16.44 3.10 -12.94
N LYS A 72 -15.25 2.83 -13.52
CA LYS A 72 -14.86 1.44 -13.84
C LYS A 72 -14.65 0.62 -12.56
N PRO A 73 -15.18 -0.62 -12.49
CA PRO A 73 -15.02 -1.47 -11.32
C PRO A 73 -13.56 -1.87 -11.12
N LEU A 74 -13.19 -2.08 -9.86
CA LEU A 74 -11.87 -2.60 -9.49
C LEU A 74 -11.81 -4.09 -9.79
N GLU A 75 -11.02 -4.49 -10.78
CA GLU A 75 -10.65 -5.90 -10.97
C GLU A 75 -9.59 -6.29 -9.92
N VAL A 76 -10.06 -6.65 -8.72
CA VAL A 76 -9.21 -7.37 -7.76
C VAL A 76 -9.15 -8.81 -8.26
N LYS A 77 -8.08 -9.19 -8.95
CA LYS A 77 -7.77 -10.61 -9.13
C LYS A 77 -7.59 -11.19 -7.74
N ALA A 78 -8.53 -12.02 -7.30
CA ALA A 78 -8.37 -12.83 -6.11
C ALA A 78 -7.07 -13.62 -6.27
N GLN A 79 -6.06 -13.27 -5.48
CA GLN A 79 -4.85 -14.09 -5.41
C GLN A 79 -5.28 -15.42 -4.80
N LYS A 80 -5.16 -16.47 -5.62
CA LYS A 80 -5.49 -17.85 -5.30
C LYS A 80 -4.39 -18.46 -4.43
#